data_AF-A0A924YBE6-F1
#
_entry.id   AF-A0A924YBE6-F1
#
_cell.length_a   1.000
_cell.length_b   1.000
_cell.length_c   1.000
_cell.angle_alpha   90.00
_cell.angle_beta   90.00
_cell.angle_gamma   90.00
#
_symmetry.space_group_name_H-M   'P 1'
#
loop_
_entity.id
_entity.type
_entity.pdbx_description
1 polymer ?
#
loop_
_entity_poly.entity_id
_entity_poly.type
_entity_poly.pdbx_seq_one_letter_code
_entity_poly.pdbx_strand_id
1 'polypeptide(L)'
;MTRRFVLLVFALAALLGSAVAVWATVQERDENLRGYVDASQNGDLPFRVPRLGVNAELTQYPLVELEQQLDLMETAHIHWVRQFVR
;
A
#
# COMPACT_ATOMS: atom_id res chain seq x y z
N MET A 1 -3.58 -30.64 46.87
CA MET A 1 -3.33 -30.98 45.46
C MET A 1 -4.42 -30.41 44.55
N THR A 2 -5.71 -30.64 44.84
CA THR A 2 -6.88 -30.19 44.06
C THR A 2 -6.93 -28.68 43.77
N ARG A 3 -6.70 -27.80 44.75
CA ARG A 3 -6.72 -26.34 44.51
C ARG A 3 -5.67 -25.87 43.49
N ARG A 4 -4.45 -26.39 43.56
CA ARG A 4 -3.37 -26.01 42.62
C ARG A 4 -3.68 -26.50 41.21
N PHE A 5 -4.28 -27.68 41.09
CA PHE A 5 -4.69 -28.23 39.81
C PHE A 5 -5.84 -27.42 39.18
N VAL A 6 -6.83 -27.03 39.98
CA VAL A 6 -7.93 -26.14 39.52
C VAL A 6 -7.37 -24.80 39.06
N LEU A 7 -6.47 -24.18 39.82
CA LEU A 7 -5.83 -22.91 39.42
C LEU A 7 -5.03 -23.06 38.12
N LEU A 8 -4.32 -24.18 37.94
CA LEU A 8 -3.57 -24.46 36.72
C LEU A 8 -4.51 -24.56 35.51
N VAL A 9 -5.64 -25.27 35.64
CA VAL A 9 -6.62 -25.43 34.56
C VAL A 9 -7.22 -24.07 34.17
N PHE A 10 -7.62 -23.25 35.14
CA PHE A 10 -8.15 -21.91 34.86
C PHE A 10 -7.10 -20.98 34.24
N ALA A 11 -5.85 -21.03 34.71
CA ALA A 11 -4.76 -20.26 34.12
C ALA A 11 -4.49 -20.70 32.67
N LEU A 12 -4.52 -22.00 32.40
CA LEU A 12 -4.34 -22.54 31.04
C LEU A 12 -5.51 -22.12 30.12
N ALA A 13 -6.75 -22.20 30.61
CA ALA A 13 -7.92 -21.77 29.86
C ALA A 13 -7.87 -20.26 29.55
N ALA A 14 -7.47 -19.43 30.51
CA ALA A 14 -7.29 -18.00 30.31
C ALA A 14 -6.18 -17.72 29.28
N LEU A 15 -5.04 -18.40 29.38
CA LEU A 15 -3.92 -18.22 28.45
C LEU A 15 -4.30 -18.62 27.02
N LEU A 16 -4.97 -19.76 26.85
CA LEU A 16 -5.43 -20.21 25.53
C LEU A 16 -6.50 -19.28 24.97
N GLY A 17 -7.45 -18.83 25.80
CA GLY A 17 -8.45 -17.85 25.42
C GLY A 17 -7.84 -16.52 24.96
N SER A 18 -6.85 -16.01 25.69
CA SER A 18 -6.12 -14.79 25.30
C SER A 18 -5.35 -14.98 24.00
N ALA A 19 -4.71 -16.14 23.78
CA ALA A 19 -4.00 -16.41 22.54
C ALA A 19 -4.96 -16.42 21.34
N VAL A 20 -6.12 -17.07 21.46
CA VAL A 20 -7.15 -17.06 20.41
C VAL A 20 -7.67 -15.66 20.14
N ALA A 21 -7.91 -14.86 21.19
CA ALA A 21 -8.38 -13.48 21.03
C ALA A 21 -7.38 -12.60 20.28
N VAL A 22 -6.07 -12.76 20.53
CA VAL A 22 -5.02 -12.06 19.78
C VAL A 22 -5.08 -12.41 18.30
N TRP A 23 -5.12 -13.71 17.97
CA TRP A 23 -5.19 -14.16 16.57
C TRP A 23 -6.45 -13.68 15.86
N ALA A 24 -7.60 -13.76 16.52
CA ALA A 24 -8.86 -13.25 15.98
C ALA A 24 -8.79 -11.73 15.71
N THR A 25 -8.16 -10.97 16.61
CA THR A 25 -8.00 -9.51 16.45
C THR A 25 -7.08 -9.18 15.26
N VAL A 26 -5.98 -9.93 15.08
CA VAL A 26 -5.10 -9.73 13.91
C VAL A 26 -5.83 -10.05 12.62
N GLN A 27 -6.57 -11.16 12.57
CA GLN A 27 -7.30 -11.55 11.38
C GLN A 27 -8.41 -10.56 11.01
N GLU A 28 -9.17 -10.07 12.00
CA GLU A 28 -10.18 -9.04 11.80
C GLU A 28 -9.55 -7.73 11.31
N ARG A 29 -8.39 -7.37 11.86
CA ARG A 29 -7.62 -6.21 11.39
C ARG A 29 -7.17 -6.38 9.95
N ASP A 30 -6.63 -7.54 9.58
CA ASP A 30 -6.10 -7.80 8.24
C ASP A 30 -7.21 -7.82 7.18
N GLU A 31 -8.40 -8.34 7.50
CA GLU A 31 -9.56 -8.28 6.61
C GLU A 31 -10.10 -6.85 6.47
N ASN A 32 -10.20 -6.09 7.56
CA ASN A 32 -10.64 -4.69 7.50
C ASN A 32 -9.65 -3.78 6.76
N LEU A 33 -8.35 -4.08 6.86
CA LEU A 33 -7.28 -3.33 6.19
C LEU A 33 -6.91 -3.94 4.83
N ARG A 34 -7.65 -4.92 4.33
CA ARG A 34 -7.35 -5.58 3.05
C ARG A 34 -7.46 -4.57 1.91
N GLY A 35 -6.32 -4.28 1.28
CA GLY A 35 -6.20 -3.25 0.23
C GLY A 35 -5.79 -1.87 0.72
N TYR A 36 -5.67 -1.68 2.04
CA TYR A 36 -5.07 -0.49 2.65
C TYR A 36 -3.58 -0.77 2.92
N VAL A 37 -2.68 -0.01 2.27
CA VAL A 37 -1.23 -0.12 2.52
C VAL A 37 -0.89 0.72 3.75
N ASP A 38 -0.43 0.09 4.83
CA ASP A 38 0.00 0.77 6.05
C ASP A 38 1.33 1.50 5.81
N ALA A 39 1.25 2.81 5.57
CA ALA A 39 2.39 3.68 5.31
C ALA A 39 3.37 3.81 6.50
N SER A 40 3.00 3.33 7.69
CA SER A 40 3.87 3.34 8.88
C SER A 40 4.74 2.09 9.02
N GLN A 41 4.39 1.00 8.33
CA GLN A 41 5.13 -0.26 8.37
C GLN A 41 6.03 -0.48 7.16
N ASN A 42 5.71 0.18 6.03
CA ASN A 42 6.49 0.05 4.81
C ASN A 42 7.04 1.43 4.39
N GLY A 43 8.36 1.57 4.42
CA GLY A 43 9.08 2.82 4.11
C GLY A 43 9.12 3.17 2.61
N ASP A 44 8.44 2.40 1.77
CA ASP A 44 8.34 2.60 0.33
C ASP A 44 7.36 3.73 0.00
N LEU A 45 7.75 4.95 0.39
CA LEU A 45 7.23 6.16 -0.23
C LEU A 45 7.93 6.37 -1.58
N PRO A 46 7.22 6.86 -2.62
CA PRO A 46 5.81 7.24 -2.60
C PRO A 46 4.91 6.11 -3.08
N PHE A 47 3.66 6.12 -2.59
CA PHE A 47 2.55 5.39 -3.18
C PHE A 47 2.57 5.57 -4.71
N ARG A 48 2.93 4.51 -5.42
CA ARG A 48 2.72 4.45 -6.87
C ARG A 48 1.23 4.25 -7.10
N VAL A 49 0.45 5.32 -6.99
CA VAL A 49 -0.81 5.38 -7.74
C VAL A 49 -0.40 5.07 -9.18
N PRO A 50 -0.97 4.04 -9.84
CA PRO A 50 -0.65 3.74 -11.23
C PRO A 50 -1.16 4.90 -12.09
N ARG A 51 -0.34 5.94 -12.16
CA ARG A 51 -0.53 7.10 -12.99
C ARG A 51 0.08 6.77 -14.34
N LEU A 52 -0.73 6.84 -15.39
CA LEU A 52 -0.27 6.61 -16.74
C LEU A 52 0.92 7.53 -17.04
N GLY A 53 2.00 6.95 -17.54
CA GLY A 53 3.20 7.66 -17.94
C GLY A 53 3.73 7.10 -19.25
N VAL A 54 4.42 7.94 -20.03
CA VAL A 54 4.93 7.58 -21.36
C VAL A 54 6.39 7.97 -21.52
N ASN A 55 7.13 7.25 -22.36
CA ASN A 55 8.43 7.71 -22.83
C ASN A 55 8.17 8.56 -24.08
N ALA A 56 8.69 9.78 -24.12
CA ALA A 56 8.53 10.68 -25.26
C ALA A 56 9.85 11.38 -25.55
N GLU A 57 10.08 11.65 -26.84
CA GLU A 57 11.19 12.49 -27.30
C GLU A 57 10.63 13.89 -27.58
N LEU A 58 10.57 14.75 -26.56
CA LEU A 58 9.98 16.07 -26.66
C LEU A 58 10.88 17.06 -27.39
N THR A 59 12.19 16.79 -27.49
CA THR A 59 13.15 17.71 -28.13
C THR A 59 13.03 17.77 -29.65
N GLN A 60 12.30 16.83 -30.26
CA GLN A 60 12.05 16.83 -31.71
C GLN A 60 10.99 17.87 -32.13
N TYR A 61 10.19 18.39 -31.20
CA TYR A 61 9.11 19.31 -31.50
C TYR A 61 9.57 20.77 -31.41
N PRO A 62 9.17 21.63 -32.36
CA PRO A 62 9.24 23.08 -32.20
C PRO A 62 8.41 23.56 -30.99
N LEU A 63 8.78 24.68 -30.38
CA LEU A 63 8.11 25.21 -29.17
C LEU A 63 6.57 25.33 -29.32
N VAL A 64 6.10 25.73 -30.50
CA VAL A 64 4.66 25.90 -30.78
C VAL A 64 3.92 24.55 -30.80
N GLU A 65 4.56 23.51 -31.32
CA GLU A 65 3.97 22.17 -31.38
C GLU A 65 4.10 21.44 -30.03
N LEU A 66 5.13 21.75 -29.25
CA LEU A 66 5.36 21.14 -27.94
C LEU A 66 4.20 21.40 -26.98
N GLU A 67 3.69 22.63 -26.93
CA GLU A 67 2.56 23.01 -26.08
C GLU A 67 1.31 22.17 -26.45
N GLN A 68 1.02 22.04 -27.74
CA GLN A 68 -0.07 21.20 -28.22
C GLN A 68 0.11 19.71 -27.85
N GLN A 69 1.32 19.17 -27.91
CA GLN A 69 1.57 17.79 -27.52
C GLN A 69 1.40 17.57 -26.01
N LEU A 70 1.80 18.54 -25.18
CA LEU A 70 1.61 18.47 -23.73
C LEU A 70 0.13 18.53 -23.36
N ASP A 71 -0.67 19.38 -24.02
CA ASP A 71 -2.13 19.44 -23.82
C ASP A 71 -2.82 18.12 -24.16
N LEU A 72 -2.40 17.46 -25.25
CA LEU A 72 -2.91 16.14 -25.62
C LEU A 72 -2.55 15.09 -24.57
N MET A 73 -1.34 15.16 -24.00
CA MET A 73 -0.91 14.26 -22.92
C MET A 73 -1.71 14.49 -21.64
N GLU A 74 -1.98 15.74 -21.27
CA GLU A 74 -2.80 16.09 -20.11
C GLU A 74 -4.24 15.59 -20.29
N THR A 75 -4.83 15.82 -21.47
CA THR A 75 -6.18 15.34 -21.81
C THR A 75 -6.27 13.81 -21.78
N ALA A 76 -5.18 13.12 -22.12
CA ALA A 76 -5.07 11.66 -22.03
C ALA A 76 -4.78 11.15 -20.60
N HIS A 77 -4.77 12.02 -19.59
CA HIS A 77 -4.42 11.70 -18.20
C HIS A 77 -3.02 11.08 -18.05
N ILE A 78 -2.08 11.49 -18.89
CA ILE A 78 -0.66 11.16 -18.73
C ILE A 78 -0.08 12.12 -17.70
N HIS A 79 0.45 11.58 -16.61
CA HIS A 79 0.91 12.40 -15.48
C HIS A 79 2.44 12.55 -15.40
N TRP A 80 3.19 11.68 -16.09
CA TRP A 80 4.64 11.71 -16.08
C TRP A 80 5.19 11.34 -17.45
N VAL A 81 6.20 12.07 -17.90
CA VAL A 81 6.91 11.82 -19.16
C VAL A 81 8.36 11.49 -18.86
N ARG A 82 8.90 10.46 -19.50
CA ARG A 82 10.33 10.16 -19.48
C ARG A 82 10.97 10.62 -20.78
N GLN A 83 11.81 11.65 -20.68
CA GLN A 83 12.63 12.18 -21.75
C GLN A 83 13.96 11.41 -21.82
N PHE A 84 14.41 11.06 -23.03
CA PHE A 84 15.74 10.49 -23.23
C PHE A 84 16.77 11.63 -23.28
N VAL A 85 17.83 11.50 -22.50
CA VAL A 85 18.98 12.41 -22.56
C VAL A 85 19.99 11.80 -23.54
N ARG A 86 20.45 12.58 -24.50
CA ARG A 86 21.56 12.23 -25.41
C ARG A 86 22.81 13.00 -25.04
#